data_AF-A0A1H2C101-F1
#
_entry.id   AF-A0A1H2C101-F1
#
_cell.length_a   1.000
_cell.length_b   1.000
_cell.length_c   1.000
_cell.angle_alpha   90.00
_cell.angle_beta   90.00
_cell.angle_gamma   90.00
#
_symmetry.space_group_name_H-M   'P 1'
#
loop_
_entity.id
_entity.type
_entity.pdbx_description
1 polymer ?
#
loop_
_entity_poly.entity_id
_entity_poly.type
_entity_poly.pdbx_seq_one_letter_code
_entity_poly.pdbx_strand_id
1 'polypeptide(L)' 'MDAAKINIQVNFQQIVEAIKQLTPKEKLKLNELLWNEDTPIPIEHQQLVMDRVKNANENPESMLDWDEVSGKLA' A
#
# COMPACT_ATOMS: atom_id res chain seq x y z
N MET A 1 7.03 33.30 -20.16
CA MET A 1 6.70 31.95 -20.68
C MET A 1 5.49 31.49 -19.90
N ASP A 2 4.33 31.54 -20.53
CA ASP A 2 3.07 31.17 -19.87
C ASP A 2 3.07 29.67 -19.60
N ALA A 3 2.97 29.30 -18.32
CA ALA A 3 2.81 27.92 -17.91
C ALA A 3 1.47 27.43 -18.47
N ALA A 4 1.53 26.57 -19.49
CA ALA A 4 0.35 25.92 -20.05
C ALA A 4 -0.39 25.22 -18.91
N LYS A 5 -1.57 25.73 -18.52
CA LYS A 5 -2.50 25.00 -17.66
C LYS A 5 -3.02 23.82 -18.46
N ILE A 6 -2.32 22.70 -18.38
CA ILE A 6 -2.75 21.47 -19.01
C ILE A 6 -3.95 20.95 -18.20
N ASN A 7 -5.16 21.26 -18.67
CA ASN A 7 -6.39 20.70 -18.15
C ASN A 7 -6.56 19.28 -18.75
N ILE A 8 -5.77 18.33 -18.25
CA ILE A 8 -5.85 16.96 -18.75
C ILE A 8 -7.08 16.30 -18.13
N GLN A 9 -8.12 16.08 -18.92
CA GLN A 9 -9.20 15.15 -18.56
C GLN A 9 -8.68 13.72 -18.69
N VAL A 10 -7.79 13.31 -17.79
CA VAL A 10 -7.35 11.90 -17.70
C VAL A 10 -8.39 11.15 -16.87
N ASN A 11 -8.95 10.09 -17.43
CA ASN A 11 -9.73 9.15 -16.62
C ASN A 11 -8.79 8.23 -15.84
N PHE A 12 -9.26 7.67 -14.72
CA PHE A 12 -8.41 6.82 -13.87
C PHE A 12 -7.77 5.65 -14.62
N GLN A 13 -8.45 5.05 -15.60
CA GLN A 13 -7.90 3.95 -16.39
C GLN A 13 -6.67 4.36 -17.21
N GLN A 14 -6.66 5.55 -17.79
CA GLN A 14 -5.50 6.07 -18.51
C GLN A 14 -4.30 6.30 -17.58
N ILE A 15 -4.55 6.72 -16.33
CA ILE A 15 -3.49 6.83 -15.31
C ILE A 15 -2.93 5.45 -14.98
N VAL A 16 -3.79 4.45 -14.78
CA VAL A 16 -3.37 3.07 -14.50
C VAL A 16 -2.51 2.51 -15.63
N GLU A 17 -2.91 2.71 -16.89
CA GLU A 17 -2.13 2.26 -18.04
C GLU A 17 -0.76 2.95 -18.13
N ALA A 18 -0.69 4.26 -17.85
CA ALA A 18 0.58 4.98 -17.78
C ALA A 18 1.49 4.43 -16.66
N ILE A 19 0.94 4.17 -15.48
CA ILE A 19 1.70 3.60 -14.34
C ILE A 19 2.24 2.21 -14.68
N LYS A 20 1.47 1.36 -15.38
CA LYS A 20 1.91 0.01 -15.77
C LYS A 20 3.17 0.05 -16.64
N GLN A 21 3.27 1.05 -17.54
CA GLN A 21 4.37 1.22 -18.48
C GLN A 21 5.67 1.76 -17.84
N LEU A 22 5.60 2.26 -16.60
CA LEU A 22 6.79 2.73 -15.88
C LEU A 22 7.81 1.60 -15.65
N THR A 23 9.08 1.97 -15.67
CA THR A 23 10.16 1.07 -15.26
C THR A 23 10.06 0.76 -13.76
N PRO A 24 10.67 -0.35 -13.28
CA PRO A 24 10.68 -0.66 -11.85
C PRO A 24 11.22 0.49 -10.98
N LYS A 25 12.27 1.18 -11.45
CA LYS A 25 12.88 2.33 -10.75
C LYS A 25 11.92 3.52 -10.65
N GLU A 26 11.15 3.79 -11.70
CA GLU A 26 10.17 4.88 -11.69
C GLU A 26 8.96 4.54 -10.81
N LYS A 27 8.53 3.27 -10.77
CA LYS A 27 7.49 2.82 -9.84
C LYS A 27 7.89 3.02 -8.38
N LEU A 28 9.15 2.75 -8.03
CA LEU A 28 9.67 3.02 -6.68
C LEU A 28 9.63 4.51 -6.34
N LYS A 29 10.10 5.37 -7.24
CA LYS A 29 10.02 6.83 -7.05
C LYS A 29 8.58 7.33 -6.92
N LEU A 30 7.66 6.79 -7.74
CA LEU A 30 6.25 7.10 -7.65
C LEU A 30 5.68 6.68 -6.29
N ASN A 31 6.06 5.49 -5.79
CA ASN A 31 5.64 5.00 -4.48
C ASN A 31 6.11 5.92 -3.36
N GLU A 32 7.38 6.35 -3.37
CA GLU A 32 7.94 7.31 -2.40
C GLU A 32 7.23 8.67 -2.42
N LEU A 33 6.70 9.08 -3.57
CA LEU A 33 5.96 10.34 -3.71
C LEU A 33 4.49 10.22 -3.28
N LEU A 34 3.87 9.06 -3.52
CA LEU A 34 2.48 8.80 -3.16
C LEU A 34 2.29 8.46 -1.68
N TRP A 35 3.29 7.82 -1.06
CA TRP A 35 3.24 7.39 0.33
C TRP A 35 4.27 8.15 1.15
N ASN A 36 3.79 8.91 2.13
CA ASN A 36 4.59 9.52 3.18
C ASN A 36 4.00 9.16 4.56
N GLU A 37 4.69 9.55 5.63
CA GLU A 37 4.27 9.26 7.01
C GLU A 37 2.89 9.85 7.35
N ASP A 38 2.47 10.90 6.64
CA ASP A 38 1.17 11.56 6.83
C ASP A 38 0.05 10.95 5.96
N THR A 39 0.36 9.96 5.12
CA THR A 39 -0.62 9.37 4.22
C THR A 39 -1.59 8.51 5.04
N PRO A 40 -2.89 8.87 5.12
CA PRO A 40 -3.83 8.13 5.93
C PRO A 40 -4.02 6.72 5.35
N ILE A 41 -4.03 5.73 6.24
CA ILE A 41 -4.36 4.36 5.85
C ILE A 41 -5.81 4.37 5.33
N PRO A 42 -6.11 3.80 4.16
CA PRO A 42 -7.48 3.69 3.68
C PRO A 42 -8.38 2.97 4.69
N ILE A 43 -9.63 3.43 4.85
CA ILE A 43 -10.57 2.93 5.88
C ILE A 43 -10.78 1.42 5.73
N GLU A 44 -10.82 0.92 4.49
CA GLU A 44 -10.98 -0.49 4.17
C GLU A 44 -9.81 -1.32 4.72
N HIS A 45 -8.59 -0.79 4.63
CA HIS A 45 -7.39 -1.44 5.15
C HIS A 45 -7.35 -1.36 6.68
N GLN A 46 -7.80 -0.24 7.27
CA GLN A 46 -7.92 -0.11 8.72
C GLN A 46 -8.87 -1.18 9.28
N GLN A 47 -10.05 -1.36 8.67
CA GLN A 47 -11.02 -2.36 9.11
C GLN A 47 -10.44 -3.76 9.06
N LEU A 48 -9.74 -4.12 7.99
CA LEU A 48 -9.09 -5.42 7.84
C LEU A 48 -8.03 -5.66 8.93
N VAL A 49 -7.27 -4.63 9.32
CA VAL A 49 -6.32 -4.74 10.45
C VAL A 49 -7.08 -4.93 11.76
N MET A 50 -8.13 -4.16 12.02
CA MET A 50 -8.92 -4.26 13.23
C MET A 50 -9.59 -5.64 13.38
N ASP A 51 -10.09 -6.20 12.28
CA ASP A 51 -10.68 -7.54 12.26
C ASP A 51 -9.65 -8.62 12.61
N ARG A 52 -8.41 -8.48 12.10
CA ARG A 52 -7.30 -9.39 12.44
C ARG A 52 -6.91 -9.27 13.90
N VAL A 53 -6.81 -8.05 14.43
CA VAL A 53 -6.52 -7.81 15.85
C VAL A 53 -7.61 -8.40 16.74
N LYS A 54 -8.87 -8.22 16.37
CA LYS A 54 -10.00 -8.82 17.08
C LYS A 54 -9.90 -10.35 17.08
N ASN A 55 -9.70 -10.97 15.92
CA ASN A 55 -9.57 -12.41 15.81
C ASN A 55 -8.40 -12.96 16.64
N ALA A 56 -7.25 -12.26 16.62
CA ALA A 56 -6.09 -12.59 17.42
C ALA A 56 -6.37 -12.56 18.93
N ASN A 57 -7.12 -11.56 19.39
CA ASN A 57 -7.49 -11.44 20.80
C ASN A 57 -8.51 -12.51 21.22
N GLU A 58 -9.43 -12.87 20.32
CA GLU A 58 -10.46 -13.89 20.56
C GLU A 58 -9.90 -15.32 20.47
N ASN A 59 -8.89 -15.54 19.62
CA ASN A 59 -8.28 -16.85 19.35
C ASN A 59 -6.74 -16.75 19.37
N PRO A 60 -6.10 -16.53 20.54
CA PRO A 60 -4.65 -16.33 20.63
C PRO A 60 -3.81 -17.50 20.08
N GLU A 61 -4.35 -18.71 20.15
CA GLU A 61 -3.74 -19.94 19.62
C GLU A 61 -3.69 -19.99 18.09
N SER A 62 -4.46 -19.13 17.40
CA SER A 62 -4.40 -19.00 15.94
C SER A 62 -3.15 -18.25 15.46
N MET A 63 -2.46 -17.53 16.36
CA MET A 63 -1.22 -16.84 16.07
C MET A 63 -0.02 -17.78 16.30
N LEU A 64 0.86 -17.84 15.30
CA LEU A 64 2.13 -18.54 15.46
C LEU A 64 3.10 -17.64 16.23
N ASP A 65 3.85 -18.25 17.15
CA ASP A 65 4.95 -17.60 17.84
C ASP A 65 6.08 -17.31 16.83
N TRP A 66 6.49 -16.04 16.75
CA TRP A 66 7.52 -15.62 15.80
C TRP A 66 8.90 -16.21 16.11
N ASP A 67 9.24 -16.35 17.40
CA ASP A 67 10.52 -16.93 17.81
C ASP A 67 10.55 -18.43 17.47
N GLU A 68 9.43 -19.13 17.61
CA GLU A 68 9.31 -20.54 17.22
C GLU A 68 9.41 -20.74 15.68
N VAL A 69 8.75 -19.89 14.90
CA VAL A 69 8.73 -20.03 13.43
C VAL A 69 10.03 -19.56 12.80
N SER A 70 10.63 -18.47 13.28
CA SER A 70 11.85 -17.91 12.70
C SER A 70 13.03 -18.87 12.78
N GLY A 71 13.13 -19.67 13.85
CA GLY A 71 14.12 -20.72 13.98
C GLY A 71 14.03 -21.85 12.93
N LYS A 72 12.86 -22.01 12.27
CA LYS A 72 12.63 -23.00 11.20
C LYS A 72 12.92 -22.45 9.79
N LEU A 73 13.18 -21.14 9.67
CA LEU A 73 13.51 -20.48 8.41
C LEU A 73 15.03 -20.39 8.14
N ALA A 74 15.84 -20.72 9.15
CA ALA A 74 17.30 -20.84 9.07
C ALA A 74 17.72 -22.23 8.60
#